data_AF-A0A7R9QJ82-F1
#
_entry.id   AF-A0A7R9QJ82-F1
#
_cell.length_a   1.000
_cell.length_b   1.000
_cell.length_c   1.000
_cell.angle_alpha   90.00
_cell.angle_beta   90.00
_cell.angle_gamma   90.00
#
_symmetry.space_group_name_H-M   'P 1'
#
loop_
_entity.id
_entity.type
_entity.pdbx_description
1 polymer ?
#
loop_
_entity_poly.entity_id
_entity_poly.type
_entity_poly.pdbx_seq_one_letter_code
_entity_poly.pdbx_strand_id
1 'polypeptide(L)'
;MDFTTTELRNGLRSIEWDLEDLEETIGIVKSNQKKFKLEESEINERRRFIQQTKDEVKFMREKLFDNKNKDNNKNNSSLRQSLGQQSSSSTKYTRLENSFGDRHDGPDSVGITVDDGSHLQYHQQMILQSQDDSLNKLRNSVGNLKSISRQIGTEVDEHAVMLDELGHEVDMTDSRFDTTLKKVARVLHLSNDRRQWAAIGLLLLVIIIIFLVVII
;
A
#
# COMPACT_ATOMS: atom_id res chain seq x y z
N MET A 1 -0.02 -11.73 21.69
CA MET A 1 -0.65 -12.17 20.42
C MET A 1 -0.71 -11.04 19.39
N ASP A 2 -0.80 -9.77 19.81
CA ASP A 2 -0.88 -8.63 18.86
C ASP A 2 0.44 -8.29 18.17
N PHE A 3 1.59 -8.49 18.84
CA PHE A 3 2.92 -8.25 18.24
C PHE A 3 3.17 -9.17 17.04
N THR A 4 2.95 -10.48 17.19
CA THR A 4 3.17 -11.48 16.14
C THR A 4 2.24 -11.31 14.94
N THR A 5 1.01 -10.84 15.15
CA THR A 5 0.08 -10.55 14.05
C THR A 5 0.39 -9.23 13.35
N THR A 6 1.00 -8.27 14.06
CA THR A 6 1.47 -7.01 13.48
C THR A 6 2.72 -7.23 12.63
N GLU A 7 3.70 -7.97 13.15
CA GLU A 7 4.91 -8.39 12.42
C GLU A 7 4.55 -9.13 11.13
N LEU A 8 3.65 -10.10 11.20
CA LEU A 8 3.21 -10.84 10.03
C LEU A 8 2.49 -9.95 9.00
N ARG A 9 1.71 -8.96 9.43
CA ARG A 9 1.06 -8.01 8.51
C ARG A 9 2.05 -7.07 7.84
N ASN A 10 3.09 -6.64 8.57
CA ASN A 10 4.17 -5.84 8.01
C ASN A 10 4.99 -6.65 7.00
N GLY A 11 5.33 -7.90 7.33
CA GLY A 11 5.99 -8.82 6.41
C GLY A 11 5.18 -9.08 5.13
N LEU A 12 3.86 -9.34 5.26
CA LEU A 12 3.00 -9.52 4.09
C LEU A 12 2.92 -8.27 3.21
N ARG A 13 2.91 -7.06 3.81
CA ARG A 13 2.91 -5.81 3.07
C ARG A 13 4.24 -5.58 2.33
N SER A 14 5.37 -5.90 2.96
CA SER A 14 6.67 -5.85 2.30
C SER A 14 6.70 -6.74 1.07
N ILE A 15 6.19 -7.97 1.19
CA ILE A 15 6.13 -8.91 0.06
C ILE A 15 5.17 -8.41 -1.04
N GLU A 16 4.05 -7.75 -0.68
CA GLU A 16 3.17 -7.12 -1.68
C GLU A 16 3.91 -6.07 -2.52
N TRP A 17 4.74 -5.22 -1.89
CA TRP A 17 5.57 -4.24 -2.58
C TRP A 17 6.65 -4.88 -3.45
N ASP A 18 7.37 -5.88 -2.92
CA ASP A 18 8.39 -6.60 -3.69
C ASP A 18 7.80 -7.27 -4.95
N LEU A 19 6.57 -7.80 -4.85
CA LEU A 19 5.86 -8.42 -5.98
C LEU A 19 5.40 -7.39 -7.02
N GLU A 20 5.14 -6.14 -6.62
CA GLU A 20 4.80 -5.04 -7.51
C GLU A 20 6.04 -4.60 -8.31
N ASP A 21 7.18 -4.43 -7.64
CA ASP A 21 8.47 -4.10 -8.26
C ASP A 21 8.94 -5.21 -9.23
N LEU A 22 8.76 -6.48 -8.85
CA LEU A 22 9.09 -7.61 -9.72
C LEU A 22 8.19 -7.67 -10.97
N GLU A 23 6.91 -7.30 -10.86
CA GLU A 23 6.01 -7.24 -12.00
C GLU A 23 6.38 -6.11 -12.96
N GLU A 24 6.74 -4.93 -12.43
CA GLU A 24 7.26 -3.82 -13.23
C GLU A 24 8.56 -4.20 -13.94
N THR A 25 9.47 -4.88 -13.24
CA THR A 25 10.72 -5.38 -13.81
C THR A 25 10.46 -6.36 -14.96
N ILE A 26 9.48 -7.26 -14.83
CA ILE A 26 9.06 -8.14 -15.93
C ILE A 26 8.53 -7.32 -17.12
N GLY A 27 7.76 -6.27 -16.87
CA GLY A 27 7.29 -5.34 -17.90
C GLY A 27 8.44 -4.67 -18.67
N ILE A 28 9.45 -4.19 -17.94
CA ILE A 28 10.65 -3.56 -18.52
C ILE A 28 11.46 -4.57 -19.34
N VAL A 29 11.65 -5.78 -18.81
CA VAL A 29 12.37 -6.86 -19.49
C VAL A 29 11.67 -7.25 -20.78
N LYS A 30 10.34 -7.35 -20.78
CA LYS A 30 9.55 -7.66 -21.96
C LYS A 30 9.70 -6.59 -23.05
N SER A 31 9.69 -5.32 -22.67
CA SER A 31 9.89 -4.20 -23.60
C SER A 31 11.31 -4.12 -24.18
N ASN A 32 12.31 -4.68 -23.50
CA ASN A 32 13.73 -4.62 -23.87
C ASN A 32 14.39 -6.00 -24.03
N GLN A 33 13.65 -6.99 -24.55
CA GLN A 33 14.07 -8.39 -24.61
C GLN A 33 15.45 -8.62 -25.26
N LYS A 34 15.79 -7.85 -26.31
CA LYS A 34 17.10 -7.96 -27.01
C LYS A 34 18.29 -7.54 -26.15
N LYS A 35 18.09 -6.64 -25.18
CA LYS A 35 19.14 -6.15 -24.28
C LYS A 35 19.45 -7.17 -23.18
N PHE A 36 18.41 -7.86 -22.70
CA PHE A 36 18.52 -8.76 -21.56
C PHE A 36 18.74 -10.23 -21.92
N LYS A 37 18.60 -10.61 -23.20
CA LYS A 37 18.77 -11.99 -23.70
C LYS A 37 17.94 -13.03 -22.94
N LEU A 38 16.80 -12.62 -22.39
CA LEU A 38 15.88 -13.48 -21.67
C LEU A 38 14.88 -14.09 -22.66
N GLU A 39 14.68 -15.39 -22.55
CA GLU A 39 13.75 -16.14 -23.40
C GLU A 39 12.31 -15.90 -22.94
N GLU A 40 11.35 -15.90 -23.88
CA GLU A 40 9.93 -15.67 -23.56
C GLU A 40 9.36 -16.73 -22.60
N SER A 41 9.90 -17.94 -22.64
CA SER A 41 9.62 -19.02 -21.68
C SER A 41 9.96 -18.61 -20.24
N GLU A 42 11.15 -18.04 -20.03
CA GLU A 42 11.63 -17.65 -18.70
C GLU A 42 10.81 -16.47 -18.13
N ILE A 43 10.41 -15.53 -18.99
CA ILE A 43 9.52 -14.42 -18.60
C ILE A 43 8.16 -14.97 -18.13
N ASN A 44 7.64 -16.00 -18.80
CA ASN A 44 6.37 -16.61 -18.43
C ASN A 44 6.45 -17.39 -17.11
N GLU A 45 7.56 -18.08 -16.86
CA GLU A 45 7.82 -18.74 -15.57
C GLU A 45 7.89 -17.74 -14.41
N ARG A 46 8.63 -16.63 -14.60
CA ARG A 46 8.72 -15.55 -13.60
C ARG A 46 7.36 -14.93 -13.32
N ARG A 47 6.55 -14.71 -14.37
CA ARG A 47 5.18 -14.20 -14.22
C ARG A 47 4.29 -15.16 -13.44
N ARG A 48 4.40 -16.46 -13.71
CA ARG A 48 3.66 -17.50 -12.99
C ARG A 48 4.05 -17.54 -11.52
N PHE A 49 5.34 -17.41 -11.20
CA PHE A 49 5.83 -17.35 -9.82
C PHE A 49 5.25 -16.14 -9.07
N ILE A 50 5.27 -14.95 -9.67
CA ILE A 50 4.69 -13.74 -9.06
C ILE A 50 3.20 -13.95 -8.80
N GLN A 51 2.46 -14.50 -9.76
CA GLN A 51 1.03 -14.75 -9.60
C GLN A 51 0.74 -15.73 -8.45
N GLN A 52 1.46 -16.85 -8.39
CA GLN A 52 1.32 -17.84 -7.32
C GLN A 52 1.61 -17.23 -5.94
N THR A 53 2.65 -16.40 -5.85
CA THR A 53 3.03 -15.75 -4.59
C THR A 53 1.98 -14.71 -4.18
N LYS A 54 1.42 -13.95 -5.13
CA LYS A 54 0.30 -13.02 -4.87
C LYS A 54 -0.93 -13.75 -4.31
N ASP A 55 -1.26 -14.90 -4.89
CA ASP A 55 -2.42 -15.69 -4.45
C ASP A 55 -2.19 -16.24 -3.03
N GLU A 56 -0.99 -16.70 -2.70
CA GLU A 56 -0.63 -17.20 -1.38
C GLU A 56 -0.62 -16.10 -0.31
N VAL A 57 -0.06 -14.92 -0.63
CA VAL A 57 -0.09 -13.74 0.25
C VAL A 57 -1.53 -13.30 0.54
N LYS A 58 -2.38 -13.31 -0.48
CA LYS A 58 -3.81 -13.01 -0.33
C LYS A 58 -4.51 -14.02 0.57
N PHE A 59 -4.21 -15.31 0.43
CA PHE A 59 -4.75 -16.37 1.29
C PHE A 59 -4.31 -16.21 2.76
N MET A 60 -3.02 -15.97 3.01
CA MET A 60 -2.50 -15.72 4.35
C MET A 60 -3.16 -14.49 5.00
N ARG A 61 -3.38 -13.44 4.21
CA ARG A 61 -4.06 -12.22 4.65
C ARG A 61 -5.51 -12.49 5.06
N GLU A 62 -6.26 -13.25 4.26
CA GLU A 62 -7.64 -13.65 4.55
C GLU A 62 -7.74 -14.45 5.85
N LYS A 63 -6.84 -15.42 6.05
CA LYS A 63 -6.76 -16.20 7.29
C LYS A 63 -6.50 -15.34 8.52
N LEU A 64 -5.68 -14.30 8.41
CA LEU A 64 -5.42 -13.37 9.51
C LEU A 64 -6.62 -12.47 9.84
N PHE A 65 -7.46 -12.14 8.85
CA PHE A 65 -8.69 -11.39 9.09
C PHE A 65 -9.81 -12.24 9.69
N ASP A 66 -9.95 -13.49 9.24
CA ASP A 66 -10.94 -14.43 9.76
C ASP A 66 -10.72 -14.74 11.24
N ASN A 67 -9.46 -14.87 11.66
CA ASN A 67 -9.13 -15.15 13.05
C ASN A 67 -9.59 -14.01 13.99
N LYS A 68 -9.49 -12.76 13.52
CA LYS A 68 -9.92 -11.56 14.28
C LYS A 68 -11.45 -11.45 14.40
N ASN A 69 -12.21 -11.95 13.42
CA ASN A 69 -13.67 -11.98 13.48
C ASN A 69 -14.21 -13.08 14.39
N LYS A 70 -13.49 -14.20 14.52
CA LYS A 70 -13.87 -15.33 15.38
C LYS A 70 -13.75 -15.00 16.87
N ASP A 71 -12.75 -14.21 17.24
CA ASP A 71 -12.57 -13.74 18.63
C ASP A 71 -13.67 -12.75 19.07
N ASN A 72 -14.21 -11.95 18.15
CA ASN A 72 -15.33 -11.06 18.46
C ASN A 72 -16.68 -11.79 18.63
N ASN A 73 -16.88 -12.92 17.95
CA ASN A 73 -18.15 -13.66 18.00
C ASN A 73 -18.25 -14.61 19.21
N LYS A 74 -17.11 -15.00 19.81
CA LYS A 74 -17.09 -15.87 21.00
C LYS A 74 -17.55 -15.17 22.28
N ASN A 75 -17.59 -13.84 22.29
CA ASN A 75 -18.09 -13.03 23.39
C ASN A 75 -19.62 -12.83 23.36
N ASN A 76 -20.33 -13.23 22.29
CA ASN A 76 -21.78 -13.12 22.18
C ASN A 76 -22.53 -14.47 22.26
N SER A 77 -21.82 -15.60 22.33
CA SER A 77 -22.43 -16.93 22.28
C SER A 77 -22.67 -17.59 23.65
N SER A 78 -22.38 -16.92 24.78
CA SER A 78 -22.67 -17.44 26.12
C SER A 78 -24.07 -17.07 26.65
N LEU A 79 -24.89 -16.35 25.88
CA LEU A 79 -26.19 -15.85 26.36
C LEU A 79 -27.40 -16.17 25.46
N ARG A 80 -27.37 -17.30 24.73
CA ARG A 80 -28.54 -17.72 23.93
C ARG A 80 -28.71 -19.23 23.86
N GLN A 81 -28.94 -19.84 25.03
CA GLN A 81 -29.59 -21.14 25.13
C GLN A 81 -30.82 -21.01 26.05
N SER A 82 -31.93 -20.57 25.47
CA SER A 82 -33.27 -20.88 25.97
C SER A 82 -34.33 -20.44 24.95
N LEU A 83 -35.21 -21.38 24.59
CA LEU A 83 -36.50 -21.22 23.87
C LEU A 83 -36.40 -20.67 22.43
N GLY A 84 -36.92 -21.32 21.39
CA GLY A 84 -38.09 -22.19 21.33
C GLY A 84 -39.11 -21.55 20.37
N GLN A 85 -39.15 -22.06 19.14
CA GLN A 85 -40.37 -22.28 18.33
C GLN A 85 -40.98 -21.12 17.48
N GLN A 86 -41.12 -21.44 16.17
CA GLN A 86 -42.22 -21.12 15.23
C GLN A 86 -42.37 -19.68 14.68
N SER A 87 -42.12 -19.48 13.37
CA SER A 87 -43.12 -19.26 12.28
C SER A 87 -43.67 -17.83 12.26
N SER A 88 -43.93 -17.11 11.17
CA SER A 88 -44.02 -17.37 9.74
C SER A 88 -44.08 -16.01 9.04
N SER A 89 -43.46 -15.92 7.86
CA SER A 89 -43.85 -15.16 6.68
C SER A 89 -45.06 -14.20 6.78
N SER A 90 -44.85 -12.91 6.50
CA SER A 90 -45.61 -12.15 5.49
C SER A 90 -45.21 -10.68 5.48
N THR A 91 -44.44 -10.31 4.46
CA THR A 91 -44.26 -8.95 3.98
C THR A 91 -45.61 -8.37 3.55
N LYS A 92 -46.14 -7.36 4.25
CA LYS A 92 -47.11 -6.41 3.67
C LYS A 92 -46.88 -5.01 4.21
N TYR A 93 -46.19 -4.21 3.40
CA TYR A 93 -46.32 -2.75 3.41
C TYR A 93 -47.78 -2.41 3.05
N THR A 94 -48.53 -1.81 3.99
CA THR A 94 -49.72 -1.03 3.64
C THR A 94 -49.36 0.44 3.80
N ARG A 95 -49.19 1.03 2.62
CA ARG A 95 -49.08 2.44 2.25
C ARG A 95 -50.10 3.31 3.01
N LEU A 96 -49.64 4.40 3.61
CA LEU A 96 -50.45 5.43 4.27
C LEU A 96 -51.34 6.17 3.25
N GLU A 97 -52.66 6.11 3.46
CA GLU A 97 -53.65 6.97 2.83
C GLU A 97 -53.70 8.29 3.62
N ASN A 98 -53.34 9.38 2.94
CA ASN A 98 -53.34 10.73 3.49
C ASN A 98 -54.68 11.39 3.15
N SER A 99 -55.60 11.45 4.12
CA SER A 99 -56.87 12.16 4.00
C SER A 99 -57.07 13.04 5.23
N PHE A 100 -56.52 14.26 5.16
CA PHE A 100 -56.80 15.35 6.09
C PHE A 100 -57.93 16.23 5.54
N GLY A 101 -58.89 16.56 6.42
CA GLY A 101 -59.91 17.60 6.26
C GLY A 101 -61.28 17.04 5.87
N ASP A 102 -62.40 17.33 6.52
CA ASP A 102 -62.73 18.41 7.46
C ASP A 102 -64.14 18.13 8.04
N ARG A 103 -64.42 18.64 9.25
CA ARG A 103 -65.74 18.92 9.88
C ARG A 103 -66.66 17.83 10.49
N HIS A 104 -66.66 17.84 11.83
CA HIS A 104 -67.78 18.13 12.76
C HIS A 104 -69.11 17.34 12.70
N ASP A 105 -69.35 16.49 13.71
CA ASP A 105 -70.43 16.55 14.74
C ASP A 105 -70.88 15.14 15.20
N GLY A 106 -70.88 14.87 16.51
CA GLY A 106 -71.35 13.61 17.12
C GLY A 106 -70.55 13.17 18.37
N PRO A 107 -71.19 12.94 19.53
CA PRO A 107 -70.52 12.53 20.75
C PRO A 107 -70.52 11.01 20.88
N ASP A 108 -69.38 10.35 20.62
CA ASP A 108 -69.14 8.99 21.11
C ASP A 108 -67.68 8.86 21.55
N SER A 109 -67.52 8.73 22.86
CA SER A 109 -66.26 8.62 23.56
C SER A 109 -65.65 7.22 23.41
N VAL A 110 -64.38 7.23 22.99
CA VAL A 110 -63.28 6.41 23.52
C VAL A 110 -63.22 4.93 23.07
N GLY A 111 -62.31 4.72 22.11
CA GLY A 111 -61.72 3.43 21.78
C GLY A 111 -60.43 3.60 20.97
N ILE A 112 -59.61 4.62 21.26
CA ILE A 112 -58.26 4.72 20.65
C ILE A 112 -57.42 3.62 21.28
N THR A 113 -57.21 2.55 20.52
CA THR A 113 -56.33 1.44 20.84
C THR A 113 -54.93 1.97 21.15
N VAL A 114 -54.53 1.82 22.41
CA VAL A 114 -53.26 2.23 23.05
C VAL A 114 -52.03 1.47 22.51
N ASP A 115 -52.13 0.80 21.35
CA ASP A 115 -51.11 -0.12 20.84
C ASP A 115 -50.02 0.56 19.97
N ASP A 116 -50.29 1.75 19.43
CA ASP A 116 -49.35 2.45 18.54
C ASP A 116 -48.18 3.14 19.29
N GLY A 117 -48.39 3.50 20.57
CA GLY A 117 -47.40 4.21 21.38
C GLY A 117 -46.25 3.32 21.89
N SER A 118 -46.46 2.02 22.03
CA SER A 118 -45.43 1.05 22.46
C SER A 118 -44.54 0.62 21.29
N HIS A 119 -45.12 0.44 20.10
CA HIS A 119 -44.40 0.09 18.88
C HIS A 119 -43.50 1.24 18.38
N LEU A 120 -43.98 2.49 18.47
CA LEU A 120 -43.17 3.67 18.11
C LEU A 120 -41.97 3.88 19.04
N GLN A 121 -42.13 3.61 20.34
CA GLN A 121 -41.02 3.67 21.30
C GLN A 121 -39.98 2.58 21.05
N TYR A 122 -40.43 1.37 20.73
CA TYR A 122 -39.54 0.26 20.38
C TYR A 122 -38.76 0.56 19.08
N HIS A 123 -39.40 1.18 18.10
CA HIS A 123 -38.75 1.60 16.86
C HIS A 123 -37.68 2.69 17.09
N GLN A 124 -37.97 3.68 17.94
CA GLN A 124 -36.99 4.72 18.32
C GLN A 124 -35.76 4.14 19.04
N GLN A 125 -35.94 3.12 19.89
CA GLN A 125 -34.80 2.43 20.54
C GLN A 125 -33.91 1.68 19.56
N MET A 126 -34.48 1.03 18.53
CA MET A 126 -33.68 0.35 17.50
C MET A 126 -32.90 1.35 16.63
N ILE A 127 -33.47 2.53 16.34
CA ILE A 127 -32.77 3.59 15.60
C ILE A 127 -31.64 4.19 16.43
N LEU A 128 -31.81 4.34 17.75
CA LEU A 128 -30.75 4.80 18.65
C LEU A 128 -29.63 3.74 18.79
N GLN A 129 -29.95 2.45 18.87
CA GLN A 129 -28.95 1.38 18.90
C GLN A 129 -28.13 1.30 17.61
N SER A 130 -28.76 1.41 16.44
CA SER A 130 -28.03 1.36 15.16
C SER A 130 -27.08 2.55 14.96
N GLN A 131 -27.42 3.71 15.53
CA GLN A 131 -26.53 4.87 15.58
C GLN A 131 -25.38 4.65 16.57
N ASP A 132 -25.63 4.06 17.74
CA ASP A 132 -24.58 3.77 18.71
C ASP A 132 -23.56 2.74 18.18
N ASP A 133 -24.02 1.73 17.45
CA ASP A 133 -23.15 0.79 16.72
C ASP A 133 -22.28 1.49 15.67
N SER A 134 -22.84 2.51 15.01
CA SER A 134 -22.12 3.31 14.01
C SER A 134 -21.08 4.21 14.67
N LEU A 135 -21.40 4.82 15.82
CA LEU A 135 -20.47 5.60 16.63
C LEU A 135 -19.36 4.75 17.24
N ASN A 136 -19.65 3.51 17.66
CA ASN A 136 -18.64 2.59 18.17
C ASN A 136 -17.68 2.14 17.07
N LYS A 137 -18.18 1.88 15.85
CA LYS A 137 -17.31 1.63 14.67
C LYS A 137 -16.44 2.84 14.36
N LEU A 138 -16.98 4.05 14.40
CA LEU A 138 -16.21 5.28 14.23
C LEU A 138 -15.17 5.46 15.34
N ARG A 139 -15.52 5.16 16.60
CA ARG A 139 -14.60 5.22 17.74
C ARG A 139 -13.43 4.25 17.59
N ASN A 140 -13.70 3.04 17.11
CA ASN A 140 -12.67 2.05 16.83
C ASN A 140 -11.78 2.50 15.65
N SER A 141 -12.37 3.07 14.60
CA SER A 141 -11.61 3.63 13.47
C SER A 141 -10.74 4.82 13.89
N VAL A 142 -11.24 5.71 14.76
CA VAL A 142 -10.46 6.82 15.33
C VAL A 142 -9.35 6.31 16.26
N GLY A 143 -9.61 5.26 17.04
CA GLY A 143 -8.59 4.60 17.85
C GLY A 143 -7.47 4.00 16.99
N ASN A 144 -7.83 3.33 15.89
CA ASN A 144 -6.88 2.81 14.93
C ASN A 144 -6.11 3.93 14.22
N LEU A 145 -6.78 5.01 13.80
CA LEU A 145 -6.14 6.16 13.18
C LEU A 145 -5.15 6.84 14.14
N LYS A 146 -5.50 6.95 15.42
CA LYS A 146 -4.60 7.47 16.46
C LYS A 146 -3.36 6.58 16.64
N SER A 147 -3.54 5.26 16.58
CA SER A 147 -2.42 4.32 16.62
C SER A 147 -1.51 4.45 15.40
N ILE A 148 -2.08 4.55 14.20
CA ILE A 148 -1.34 4.74 12.95
C ILE A 148 -0.62 6.09 12.95
N SER A 149 -1.29 7.17 13.38
CA SER A 149 -0.68 8.49 13.50
C SER A 149 0.49 8.50 14.49
N ARG A 150 0.38 7.75 15.59
CA ARG A 150 1.48 7.62 16.56
C ARG A 150 2.66 6.85 15.98
N GLN A 151 2.39 5.78 15.22
CA GLN A 151 3.41 5.00 14.53
C GLN A 151 4.10 5.82 13.42
N ILE A 152 3.34 6.60 12.64
CA ILE A 152 3.90 7.52 11.64
C ILE A 152 4.77 8.57 12.33
N GLY A 153 4.36 9.09 13.49
CA GLY A 153 5.16 10.06 14.25
C GLY A 153 6.52 9.48 14.66
N THR A 154 6.54 8.26 15.19
CA THR A 154 7.80 7.60 15.57
C THR A 154 8.67 7.24 14.38
N GLU A 155 8.08 6.81 13.27
CA GLU A 155 8.81 6.50 12.03
C GLU A 155 9.42 7.77 11.41
N VAL A 156 8.71 8.90 11.45
CA VAL A 156 9.21 10.19 10.95
C VAL A 156 10.37 10.69 11.81
N ASP A 157 10.31 10.50 13.14
CA ASP A 157 11.43 10.82 14.03
C ASP A 157 12.65 9.92 13.74
N GLU A 158 12.44 8.63 13.44
CA GLU A 158 13.51 7.69 13.05
C GLU A 158 14.10 8.02 11.66
N HIS A 159 13.23 8.36 10.70
CA HIS A 159 13.63 8.83 9.38
C HIS A 159 14.38 10.15 9.44
N ALA A 160 14.08 11.05 10.38
CA ALA A 160 14.85 12.28 10.55
C ALA A 160 16.31 12.01 10.96
N VAL A 161 16.54 10.96 11.77
CA VAL A 161 17.88 10.51 12.14
C VAL A 161 18.58 9.84 10.95
N MET A 162 17.88 8.98 10.21
CA MET A 162 18.44 8.36 8.99
C MET A 162 18.74 9.40 7.89
N LEU A 163 17.96 10.46 7.78
CA LEU A 163 18.21 11.55 6.83
C LEU A 163 19.42 12.40 7.19
N ASP A 164 19.72 12.56 8.48
CA ASP A 164 20.96 13.20 8.95
C ASP A 164 22.19 12.36 8.60
N GLU A 165 22.10 11.04 8.79
CA GLU A 165 23.15 10.09 8.38
C GLU A 165 23.33 10.04 6.86
N LEU A 166 22.23 10.03 6.10
CA LEU A 166 22.26 10.15 4.63
C LEU A 166 22.89 11.49 4.20
N GLY A 167 22.59 12.59 4.89
CA GLY A 167 23.21 13.89 4.66
C GLY A 167 24.73 13.82 4.81
N HIS A 168 25.20 13.19 5.89
CA HIS A 168 26.63 12.98 6.13
C HIS A 168 27.28 12.05 5.09
N GLU A 169 26.59 10.99 4.65
CA GLU A 169 27.07 10.11 3.57
C GLU A 169 27.10 10.81 2.20
N VAL A 170 26.13 11.69 1.92
CA VAL A 170 26.10 12.54 0.72
C VAL A 170 27.26 13.54 0.74
N ASP A 171 27.53 14.20 1.86
CA ASP A 171 28.67 15.12 1.99
C ASP A 171 30.01 14.39 1.80
N MET A 172 30.15 13.19 2.36
CA MET A 172 31.31 12.33 2.14
C MET A 172 31.43 11.93 0.67
N THR A 173 30.32 11.62 0.01
CA THR A 173 30.27 11.29 -1.41
C THR A 173 30.66 12.48 -2.28
N ASP A 174 30.20 13.68 -1.97
CA ASP A 174 30.55 14.91 -2.69
C ASP A 174 32.05 15.21 -2.58
N SER A 175 32.65 15.01 -1.40
CA SER A 175 34.11 15.18 -1.22
C SER A 175 34.94 14.16 -2.04
N ARG A 176 34.46 12.91 -2.16
CA ARG A 176 35.08 11.86 -2.98
C ARG A 176 34.86 12.14 -4.47
N PHE A 177 33.69 12.64 -4.83
CA PHE A 177 33.34 12.99 -6.19
C PHE A 177 34.16 14.19 -6.66
N ASP A 178 34.31 15.25 -5.87
CA ASP A 178 35.19 16.40 -6.15
C ASP A 178 36.65 15.95 -6.32
N THR A 179 37.13 15.04 -5.47
CA THR A 179 38.47 14.45 -5.63
C THR A 179 38.61 13.67 -6.95
N THR A 180 37.56 12.95 -7.34
CA THR A 180 37.54 12.17 -8.59
C THR A 180 37.45 13.09 -9.80
N LEU A 181 36.60 14.11 -9.77
CA LEU A 181 36.50 15.16 -10.77
C LEU A 181 37.83 15.90 -10.94
N LYS A 182 38.51 16.24 -9.84
CA LYS A 182 39.86 16.83 -9.89
C LYS A 182 40.88 15.90 -10.54
N LYS A 183 40.80 14.59 -10.28
CA LYS A 183 41.65 13.59 -10.95
C LYS A 183 41.32 13.48 -12.43
N VAL A 184 40.05 13.48 -12.82
CA VAL A 184 39.61 13.46 -14.22
C VAL A 184 40.06 14.73 -14.95
N ALA A 185 39.85 15.91 -14.36
CA ALA A 185 40.31 17.18 -14.90
C ALA A 185 41.84 17.20 -15.05
N ARG A 186 42.57 16.65 -14.06
CA ARG A 186 44.02 16.52 -14.14
C ARG A 186 44.45 15.54 -15.23
N VAL A 187 43.82 14.38 -15.37
CA VAL A 187 44.13 13.38 -16.42
C VAL A 187 43.82 13.94 -17.81
N LEU A 188 42.69 14.66 -17.95
CA LEU A 188 42.35 15.38 -19.16
C LEU A 188 43.39 16.46 -19.50
N HIS A 189 43.93 17.13 -18.50
CA HIS A 189 44.96 18.15 -18.71
C HIS A 189 46.38 17.56 -18.88
N LEU A 190 46.65 16.37 -18.35
CA LEU A 190 47.96 15.68 -18.45
C LEU A 190 48.16 14.98 -19.79
N SER A 191 47.09 14.69 -20.55
CA SER A 191 47.21 14.16 -21.92
C SER A 191 47.73 15.18 -22.94
N ASN A 192 47.92 16.44 -22.53
CA ASN A 192 48.51 17.49 -23.35
C ASN A 192 50.01 17.69 -23.04
N ASP A 193 50.75 16.59 -22.88
CA ASP A 193 52.19 16.66 -22.63
C ASP A 193 52.91 17.02 -23.93
N ARG A 194 53.42 18.27 -24.01
CA ARG A 194 54.16 18.79 -25.17
C ARG A 194 55.32 17.89 -25.60
N ARG A 195 55.85 17.08 -24.67
CA ARG A 195 56.90 16.09 -24.93
C ARG A 195 56.39 14.89 -25.74
N GLN A 196 55.15 14.46 -25.54
CA GLN A 196 54.54 13.38 -26.35
C GLN A 196 54.27 13.85 -27.77
N TRP A 197 53.73 15.06 -27.92
CA TRP A 197 53.54 15.69 -29.24
C TRP A 197 54.87 15.92 -29.97
N ALA A 198 55.94 16.33 -29.26
CA ALA A 198 57.27 16.46 -29.83
C ALA A 198 57.88 15.10 -30.25
N ALA A 199 57.70 14.05 -29.45
CA ALA A 199 58.18 12.71 -29.77
C ALA A 199 57.45 12.12 -31.00
N ILE A 200 56.12 12.30 -31.09
CA ILE A 200 55.31 11.91 -32.25
C ILE A 200 55.74 12.68 -33.50
N GLY A 201 55.98 13.99 -33.40
CA GLY A 201 56.48 14.81 -34.51
C GLY A 201 57.86 14.40 -34.99
N LEU A 202 58.80 14.12 -34.06
CA LEU A 202 60.14 13.62 -34.39
C LEU A 202 60.08 12.25 -35.06
N LEU A 203 59.27 11.32 -34.55
CA LEU A 203 59.08 10.00 -35.15
C LEU A 203 58.55 10.10 -36.59
N LEU A 204 57.55 10.97 -36.82
CA LEU A 204 57.02 11.23 -38.16
C LEU A 204 58.09 11.79 -39.10
N LEU A 205 58.92 12.72 -38.63
CA LEU A 205 60.01 13.29 -39.43
C LEU A 205 61.02 12.22 -39.86
N VAL A 206 61.40 11.32 -38.94
CA VAL A 206 62.31 10.21 -39.26
C VAL A 206 61.70 9.28 -40.31
N ILE A 207 60.40 8.95 -40.19
CA ILE A 207 59.69 8.12 -41.18
C ILE A 207 59.70 8.80 -42.55
N ILE A 208 59.47 10.11 -42.62
CA ILE A 208 59.50 10.87 -43.89
C ILE A 208 60.89 10.82 -44.53
N ILE A 209 61.97 10.98 -43.75
CA ILE A 209 63.34 10.89 -44.26
C ILE A 209 63.60 9.50 -44.84
N ILE A 210 63.24 8.44 -44.13
CA ILE A 210 63.41 7.06 -44.62
C ILE A 210 62.64 6.85 -45.92
N PHE A 211 61.41 7.36 -46.01
CA PHE A 211 60.58 7.23 -47.20
C PHE A 211 61.18 7.95 -48.41
N LEU A 212 61.73 9.16 -48.22
CA LEU A 212 62.43 9.89 -49.27
C LEU A 212 63.70 9.16 -49.75
N VAL A 213 64.48 8.59 -48.82
CA VAL A 213 65.68 7.81 -49.15
C VAL A 213 65.34 6.54 -49.92
N VAL A 214 64.18 5.92 -49.68
CA VAL A 214 63.73 4.72 -50.39
C VAL A 214 63.14 5.05 -51.77
N ILE A 215 62.56 6.23 -51.95
CA ILE A 215 61.96 6.68 -53.22
C ILE A 215 63.00 7.19 -54.21
N ILE A 216 64.04 7.86 -53.70
CA ILE A 216 65.20 8.35 -54.48
C ILE A 216 66.09 7.18 -54.87
#